data_AF-I3SK65-F1
#
_entry.id   AF-I3SK65-F1
#
_cell.length_a   1.000
_cell.length_b   1.000
_cell.length_c   1.000
_cell.angle_alpha   90.00
_cell.angle_beta   90.00
_cell.angle_gamma   90.00
#
_symmetry.space_group_name_H-M   'P 1'
#
loop_
_entity.id
_entity.type
_entity.pdbx_description
1 polymer ?
#
loop_
_entity_poly.entity_id
_entity_poly.type
_entity_poly.pdbx_seq_one_letter_code
_entity_poly.pdbx_strand_id
1 'polypeptide(L)' 'MTSCAGCELPSSIVNLQNLTVVCDEETAASWEAFEYVIPNLKIEVPQVDVNLNWLHSTSV' A
#
# COMPACT_ATOMS: atom_id res chain seq x y z
N MET A 1 -15.07 8.06 -9.47
CA MET A 1 -13.84 7.81 -8.71
C MET A 1 -12.69 8.31 -9.56
N THR A 2 -12.15 9.48 -9.21
CA THR A 2 -11.01 10.07 -9.88
C THR A 2 -9.79 9.21 -9.58
N SER A 3 -9.31 8.48 -10.58
CA SER A 3 -8.01 7.81 -10.53
C SER A 3 -6.97 8.89 -10.24
N CYS A 4 -6.33 8.84 -9.07
CA CYS A 4 -5.14 9.64 -8.80
C CYS A 4 -3.91 8.75 -9.03
N ALA A 5 -3.68 8.37 -10.27
CA ALA A 5 -2.51 7.59 -10.69
C ALA A 5 -1.18 8.38 -10.59
N GLY A 6 -1.22 9.64 -10.15
CA GLY A 6 -0.06 10.52 -10.03
C GLY A 6 -0.15 11.47 -8.83
N CYS A 7 -0.88 11.09 -7.78
CA CYS A 7 -0.79 11.81 -6.52
C CYS A 7 0.59 11.55 -5.90
N GLU A 8 1.57 12.36 -6.28
CA GLU A 8 2.87 12.39 -5.61
C GLU A 8 2.65 12.76 -4.13
N LEU A 9 3.34 12.06 -3.23
CA LEU A 9 3.22 12.34 -1.81
C LEU A 9 3.73 13.77 -1.55
N PRO A 10 2.95 14.62 -0.85
CA PRO A 10 3.40 15.96 -0.54
C PRO A 10 4.65 15.89 0.32
N SER A 11 5.59 16.82 0.09
CA SER A 11 6.85 16.90 0.83
C SER A 11 6.66 17.04 2.34
N SER A 12 5.48 17.47 2.80
CA SER A 12 5.12 17.50 4.23
C SER A 12 5.09 16.14 4.91
N ILE A 13 5.07 15.03 4.15
CA ILE A 13 5.02 13.67 4.70
C ILE A 13 6.30 13.31 5.47
N VAL A 14 7.44 13.92 5.12
CA VAL A 14 8.72 13.74 5.82
C VAL A 14 8.67 14.28 7.26
N ASN A 15 7.70 15.15 7.56
CA ASN A 15 7.51 15.72 8.88
C ASN A 15 6.64 14.83 9.80
N LEU A 16 6.08 13.74 9.26
CA LEU A 16 5.30 12.77 10.02
C LEU A 16 6.26 11.76 10.66
N GLN A 17 6.51 11.91 11.96
CA GLN A 17 7.46 11.05 12.69
C GLN A 17 6.91 9.69 13.11
N ASN A 18 5.61 9.43 12.89
CA ASN A 18 4.92 8.19 13.28
C ASN A 18 3.86 7.85 12.23
N LEU A 19 4.28 7.57 11.00
CA LEU A 19 3.38 7.21 9.92
C LEU A 19 3.20 5.70 9.86
N THR A 20 1.96 5.23 9.87
CA THR A 20 1.62 3.83 9.56
C THR A 20 0.85 3.78 8.26
N VAL A 21 1.33 2.98 7.31
CA VAL A 21 0.73 2.80 5.99
C VAL A 21 0.24 1.36 5.89
N VAL A 22 -1.06 1.19 5.67
CA VAL A 22 -1.69 -0.12 5.43
C VAL A 22 -1.98 -0.21 3.94
N CYS A 23 -1.33 -1.14 3.24
CA CYS A 23 -1.44 -1.23 1.78
C CYS A 23 -1.15 -2.64 1.25
N ASP A 24 -1.49 -2.89 -0.01
CA ASP A 24 -1.16 -4.13 -0.70
C ASP A 24 0.35 -4.26 -0.97
N GLU A 25 0.79 -5.44 -1.43
CA GLU A 25 2.20 -5.75 -1.68
C GLU A 25 2.86 -4.82 -2.71
N GLU A 26 2.15 -4.43 -3.78
CA GLU A 26 2.69 -3.55 -4.83
C GLU A 26 2.93 -2.15 -4.26
N THR A 27 1.95 -1.63 -3.54
CA THR A 27 2.05 -0.32 -2.91
C THR A 27 3.11 -0.33 -1.81
N ALA A 28 3.21 -1.39 -1.01
CA ALA A 28 4.20 -1.52 0.06
C ALA A 28 5.64 -1.38 -0.45
N ALA A 29 5.97 -2.03 -1.56
CA ALA A 29 7.27 -1.89 -2.20
C ALA A 29 7.59 -0.44 -2.62
N SER A 30 6.56 0.32 -3.00
CA SER A 30 6.72 1.76 -3.29
C SER A 30 7.02 2.59 -2.04
N TRP A 31 6.57 2.15 -0.85
CA TRP A 31 6.81 2.85 0.42
C TRP A 31 8.17 2.54 1.07
N GLU A 32 8.81 1.43 0.73
CA GLU A 32 10.16 1.07 1.26
C GLU A 32 11.20 2.16 0.96
N ALA A 33 11.12 2.81 -0.20
CA ALA A 33 12.00 3.93 -0.57
C ALA A 33 11.88 5.13 0.38
N PHE A 34 10.75 5.26 1.08
CA PHE A 34 10.48 6.36 2.01
C PHE A 34 10.88 6.05 3.46
N GLU A 35 11.25 4.80 3.80
CA GLU A 35 11.74 4.46 5.15
C GLU A 35 12.99 5.26 5.53
N TYR A 36 13.83 5.61 4.54
CA TYR A 36 15.02 6.45 4.78
C TYR A 36 14.66 7.91 5.08
N VAL A 37 13.50 8.37 4.63
CA VAL A 37 13.09 9.79 4.68
C VAL A 37 12.12 10.05 5.82
N ILE A 38 11.26 9.07 6.14
CA ILE A 38 10.21 9.16 7.15
C ILE A 38 10.65 8.35 8.38
N PRO A 39 11.09 9.01 9.47
CA PRO A 39 11.48 8.29 10.67
C PRO A 39 10.29 7.55 11.28
N ASN A 40 10.50 6.30 11.72
CA ASN A 40 9.49 5.39 12.26
C ASN A 40 8.30 5.11 11.32
N LEU A 41 8.54 5.10 10.01
CA LEU A 41 7.56 4.58 9.05
C LEU A 41 7.27 3.10 9.37
N LYS A 42 5.99 2.76 9.51
CA LYS A 42 5.51 1.39 9.65
C LYS A 42 4.68 1.03 8.44
N ILE A 43 5.11 0.02 7.68
CA ILE A 43 4.35 -0.50 6.53
C ILE A 43 3.68 -1.80 6.98
N GLU A 44 2.37 -1.87 6.87
CA GLU A 44 1.57 -3.04 7.19
C GLU A 44 0.92 -3.56 5.90
N VAL A 45 1.28 -4.80 5.53
CA VAL A 45 0.66 -5.49 4.40
C VAL A 45 -0.31 -6.53 4.94
N PRO A 46 -1.62 -6.24 4.97
CA PRO A 46 -2.59 -7.23 5.39
C PRO A 46 -2.57 -8.39 4.39
N GLN A 47 -2.25 -9.58 4.90
CA GLN A 47 -2.36 -10.81 4.14
C GLN A 47 -3.86 -11.08 3.91
N VAL A 48 -4.32 -10.78 2.70
CA VAL A 48 -5.67 -11.15 2.28
C VAL A 48 -5.57 -12.52 1.63
N ASP A 49 -6.03 -13.55 2.33
CA ASP A 49 -6.25 -14.86 1.71
C ASP A 49 -7.35 -14.73 0.67
N VAL A 50 -6.97 -14.50 -0.59
CA VAL A 50 -7.91 -14.43 -1.70
C VAL A 50 -8.40 -15.85 -1.98
N ASN A 51 -9.54 -16.20 -1.41
CA ASN A 51 -10.22 -17.45 -1.71
C ASN A 51 -10.76 -17.39 -3.15
N LEU A 52 -10.17 -18.17 -4.06
CA LEU A 52 -10.53 -18.21 -5.49
C LEU A 52 -11.66 -19.20 -5.81
N ASN A 53 -12.35 -19.78 -4.82
CA ASN A 53 -13.42 -20.77 -5.06
C ASN A 53 -14.57 -20.23 -5.93
N TRP A 54 -14.75 -18.91 -5.98
CA TRP A 54 -15.74 -18.25 -6.84
C TRP A 54 -15.38 -18.29 -8.34
N LEU A 55 -14.09 -18.44 -8.71
CA LEU A 55 -13.66 -18.57 -10.10
C LEU A 55 -14.02 -19.93 -10.72
N HIS A 56 -14.31 -20.94 -9.90
CA HIS A 56 -14.65 -22.29 -10.37
C HIS A 56 -16.08 -22.41 -10.93
N SER A 57 -16.87 -21.33 -10.99
CA SER A 57 -18.25 -21.36 -11.50
C SER A 57 -18.38 -21.28 -13.03
N THR A 58 -17.27 -21.23 -13.79
CA THR A 58 -17.31 -21.16 -15.27
C THR A 58 -16.63 -22.38 -15.89
N SER A 59 -17.22 -23.56 -15.73
CA SER A 59 -16.93 -24.73 -16.57
C SER A 59 -18.20 -25.58 -16.63
N VAL A 60 -19.14 -25.17 -17.48
CA VAL A 60 -20.25 -25.99 -18.01
C VAL A 60 -19.80 -26.54 -19.35
#